data_AF-A0A4P6EPX2-F1
#
_entry.id   AF-A0A4P6EPX2-F1
#
_cell.length_a   1.000
_cell.length_b   1.000
_cell.length_c   1.000
_cell.angle_alpha   90.00
_cell.angle_beta   90.00
_cell.angle_gamma   90.00
#
_symmetry.space_group_name_H-M   'P 1'
#
loop_
_entity.id
_entity.type
_entity.pdbx_description
1 polymer ?
#
loop_
_entity_poly.entity_id
_entity_poly.type
_entity_poly.pdbx_seq_one_letter_code
_entity_poly.pdbx_strand_id
1 'polypeptide(L)'
;MSDPARLVARLRAAGCVFAEEEAALLLEAAGAPAQGVPAQGVPTQGVPAGPAEPPWPVRLERLVARRVAGEPLEHVLGWVAFAGRRWAVAPGVFVPRQRSQHLVAEALRAARSGVDAAHGRAAGSACAHTGSAAPERARPLVVVDLCCGSGALGGAVASAWRDDGGDVVLHAVDLDPVATACAARNLAPLGGVVRTGDLDAPLPPALRGAVDVLVCHAPYVPTAAISLLAPEAREHEPSHALDGGADGLDILRRVIALAPRWLASSGALLFELGDDGQIAETARLLAAAGLRRRVTRDEESAAIVVTATRARPV
;
A
#
# COMPACT_ATOMS: atom_id res chain seq x y z
N MET A 1 -19.02 9.82 -29.20
CA MET A 1 -17.93 9.29 -28.34
C MET A 1 -18.48 8.40 -27.22
N SER A 2 -19.68 7.85 -27.40
CA SER A 2 -20.33 6.91 -26.48
C SER A 2 -20.19 5.45 -26.93
N ASP A 3 -19.36 5.21 -27.94
CA ASP A 3 -19.14 3.90 -28.53
C ASP A 3 -17.92 3.25 -27.84
N PRO A 4 -18.13 2.20 -27.02
CA PRO A 4 -17.05 1.50 -26.34
C PRO A 4 -15.99 0.96 -27.31
N ALA A 5 -16.39 0.51 -28.51
CA ALA A 5 -15.45 -0.03 -29.49
C ALA A 5 -14.46 1.02 -29.97
N ARG A 6 -14.94 2.25 -30.21
CA ARG A 6 -14.09 3.39 -30.59
C ARG A 6 -13.16 3.82 -29.45
N LEU A 7 -13.61 3.75 -28.19
CA LEU A 7 -12.77 4.05 -27.03
C LEU A 7 -11.63 3.03 -26.90
N VAL A 8 -11.95 1.74 -26.96
CA VAL A 8 -10.95 0.65 -26.91
C VAL A 8 -9.93 0.80 -28.04
N ALA A 9 -10.37 1.08 -29.27
CA ALA A 9 -9.46 1.30 -30.40
C ALA A 9 -8.49 2.46 -30.17
N ARG A 10 -8.93 3.56 -29.54
CA ARG A 10 -8.06 4.70 -29.19
C ARG A 10 -7.02 4.32 -28.14
N LEU A 11 -7.42 3.60 -27.10
CA LEU A 11 -6.51 3.17 -26.03
C LEU A 11 -5.46 2.19 -26.56
N ARG A 12 -5.85 1.24 -27.41
CA ARG A 12 -4.92 0.32 -28.10
C ARG A 12 -3.91 1.06 -28.96
N ALA A 13 -4.37 2.05 -29.73
CA ALA A 13 -3.48 2.88 -30.55
C ALA A 13 -2.47 3.68 -29.71
N ALA A 14 -2.79 3.95 -28.44
CA ALA A 14 -1.89 4.57 -27.47
C ALA A 14 -1.00 3.57 -26.71
N GLY A 15 -1.07 2.27 -27.03
CA GLY A 15 -0.25 1.23 -26.40
C GLY A 15 -0.82 0.65 -25.10
N CYS A 16 -2.07 0.96 -24.73
CA CYS A 16 -2.71 0.37 -23.56
C CYS A 16 -2.97 -1.13 -23.80
N VAL A 17 -2.33 -1.99 -23.00
CA VAL A 17 -2.43 -3.46 -23.13
C VAL A 17 -3.82 -3.97 -22.74
N PHE A 18 -4.41 -3.40 -21.69
CA PHE A 18 -5.72 -3.78 -21.12
C PHE A 18 -6.82 -2.79 -21.53
N ALA A 19 -6.87 -2.45 -22.83
CA ALA A 19 -7.70 -1.37 -23.34
C ALA A 19 -9.21 -1.53 -23.04
N GLU A 20 -9.72 -2.76 -23.03
CA GLU A 20 -11.10 -3.06 -22.65
C GLU A 20 -11.41 -2.72 -21.19
N GLU A 21 -10.58 -3.19 -20.26
CA GLU A 21 -10.72 -2.96 -18.83
C GLU A 21 -10.54 -1.47 -18.52
N GLU A 22 -9.53 -0.82 -19.11
CA GLU A 22 -9.31 0.61 -18.97
C GLU A 22 -10.49 1.43 -19.51
N ALA A 23 -11.06 1.05 -20.66
CA ALA A 23 -12.24 1.72 -21.21
C ALA A 23 -13.44 1.65 -20.26
N ALA A 24 -13.68 0.49 -19.66
CA ALA A 24 -14.76 0.32 -18.68
C ALA A 24 -14.57 1.22 -17.45
N LEU A 25 -13.34 1.28 -16.91
CA LEU A 25 -13.01 2.13 -15.77
C LEU A 25 -13.13 3.63 -16.08
N LEU A 26 -12.71 4.06 -17.27
CA LEU A 26 -12.84 5.46 -17.72
C LEU A 26 -14.30 5.86 -17.93
N LEU A 27 -15.14 4.95 -18.43
CA LEU A 27 -16.58 5.15 -18.56
C LEU A 27 -17.26 5.28 -17.19
N GLU A 28 -16.91 4.38 -16.25
CA GLU A 28 -17.38 4.45 -14.86
C GLU A 28 -16.99 5.80 -14.22
N ALA A 29 -15.72 6.18 -14.32
CA ALA A 29 -15.20 7.43 -13.75
C ALA A 29 -15.82 8.68 -14.39
N ALA A 30 -16.20 8.62 -15.67
CA ALA A 30 -16.91 9.72 -16.33
C ALA A 30 -18.38 9.85 -15.88
N GLY A 31 -18.92 8.86 -15.18
CA GLY A 31 -20.34 8.76 -14.83
C GLY A 31 -21.22 8.41 -16.04
N ALA A 32 -20.71 7.59 -16.96
CA ALA A 32 -21.51 7.08 -18.06
C ALA A 32 -22.64 6.18 -17.52
N PRO A 33 -23.86 6.24 -18.09
CA PRO A 33 -24.95 5.37 -17.67
C PRO A 33 -24.60 3.90 -17.94
N ALA A 34 -24.87 3.03 -16.96
CA ALA A 34 -24.72 1.59 -17.14
C ALA A 34 -25.60 1.10 -18.30
N GLN A 35 -25.08 0.21 -19.14
CA GLN A 35 -25.86 -0.36 -20.24
C GLN A 35 -27.08 -1.10 -19.67
N GLY A 36 -28.30 -0.64 -19.98
CA GLY A 36 -29.55 -1.33 -19.62
C GLY A 36 -30.33 -0.80 -18.42
N VAL A 37 -29.95 0.33 -17.80
CA VAL A 37 -30.76 0.97 -16.74
C VAL A 37 -31.13 2.39 -17.15
N PRO A 38 -32.43 2.74 -17.30
CA PRO A 38 -32.82 4.11 -17.59
C PRO A 38 -32.42 5.01 -16.41
N ALA A 39 -31.84 6.18 -16.73
CA ALA A 39 -31.45 7.18 -15.75
C ALA A 39 -32.70 7.70 -15.02
N GLN A 40 -33.02 7.15 -13.86
CA GLN A 40 -33.98 7.75 -12.93
C GLN A 40 -33.20 8.58 -11.92
N GLY A 41 -33.19 9.90 -12.13
CA GLY A 41 -32.64 10.85 -11.18
C GLY A 41 -33.47 10.86 -9.90
N VAL A 42 -32.82 10.63 -8.76
CA VAL A 42 -33.38 10.96 -7.45
C VAL A 42 -33.10 12.44 -7.21
N PRO A 43 -34.10 13.29 -6.90
CA PRO A 43 -33.86 14.70 -6.63
C PRO A 43 -33.22 14.85 -5.24
N THR A 44 -31.96 15.27 -5.19
CA THR A 44 -31.31 15.74 -3.95
C THR A 44 -31.55 17.25 -3.79
N GLN A 45 -32.46 17.63 -2.90
CA GLN A 45 -32.55 19.03 -2.45
C GLN A 45 -31.54 19.30 -1.33
N GLY A 46 -30.82 20.42 -1.40
CA GLY A 46 -30.29 21.09 -0.21
C GLY A 46 -28.79 21.34 -0.07
N VAL A 47 -27.96 21.20 -1.10
CA VAL A 47 -26.55 21.64 -1.06
C VAL A 47 -26.30 22.70 -2.14
N PRO A 48 -25.73 23.88 -1.83
CA PRO A 48 -25.40 24.87 -2.85
C PRO A 48 -24.44 24.22 -3.86
N ALA A 49 -24.89 24.15 -5.12
CA ALA A 49 -24.12 23.55 -6.18
C ALA A 49 -22.83 24.36 -6.37
N GLY A 50 -21.68 23.70 -6.21
CA GLY A 50 -20.46 24.14 -6.89
C GLY A 50 -20.70 24.25 -8.40
N PRO A 51 -19.71 24.70 -9.19
CA PRO A 51 -19.88 24.75 -10.64
C PRO A 51 -20.38 23.39 -11.14
N ALA A 52 -21.50 23.39 -11.88
CA ALA A 52 -22.09 22.16 -12.39
C ALA A 52 -21.03 21.37 -13.16
N GLU A 53 -20.84 20.11 -12.79
CA GLU A 53 -19.86 19.26 -13.47
C GLU A 53 -20.22 19.14 -14.96
N PRO A 54 -19.22 19.11 -15.86
CA PRO A 54 -19.51 18.98 -17.28
C PRO A 54 -20.17 17.62 -17.57
N PRO A 55 -21.00 17.52 -18.64
CA PRO A 55 -21.63 16.26 -19.02
C PRO A 55 -20.63 15.11 -19.15
N TRP A 56 -21.06 13.87 -18.85
CA TRP A 56 -20.18 12.70 -18.86
C TRP A 56 -19.36 12.50 -20.14
N PRO A 57 -19.85 12.80 -21.37
CA PRO A 57 -19.01 12.64 -22.56
C PRO A 57 -17.81 13.60 -22.59
N VAL A 58 -17.97 14.81 -22.03
CA VAL A 58 -16.90 15.80 -21.91
C VAL A 58 -15.90 15.37 -20.83
N ARG A 59 -16.39 14.81 -19.72
CA ARG A 59 -15.53 14.22 -18.67
C ARG A 59 -14.73 13.04 -19.21
N LEU A 60 -15.40 12.11 -19.92
CA LEU A 60 -14.76 10.96 -20.54
C LEU A 60 -13.64 11.41 -21.47
N GLU A 61 -13.88 12.39 -22.34
CA GLU A 61 -12.84 12.85 -23.26
C GLU A 61 -11.62 13.41 -22.53
N ARG A 62 -11.81 14.14 -21.42
CA ARG A 62 -10.70 14.63 -20.60
C ARG A 62 -9.89 13.49 -20.00
N LEU A 63 -10.57 12.48 -19.45
CA LEU A 63 -9.90 11.30 -18.87
C LEU A 63 -9.13 10.52 -19.94
N VAL A 64 -9.77 10.29 -21.10
CA VAL A 64 -9.16 9.57 -22.23
C VAL A 64 -7.97 10.33 -22.80
N ALA A 65 -8.06 11.66 -22.96
CA ALA A 65 -6.97 12.47 -23.45
C ALA A 65 -5.73 12.37 -22.53
N ARG A 66 -5.94 12.42 -21.20
CA ARG A 66 -4.86 12.23 -20.22
C ARG A 66 -4.24 10.84 -20.31
N ARG A 67 -5.05 9.78 -20.36
CA ARG A 67 -4.54 8.40 -20.47
C ARG A 67 -3.77 8.18 -21.77
N VAL A 68 -4.29 8.67 -22.90
CA VAL A 68 -3.62 8.59 -24.22
C VAL A 68 -2.32 9.39 -24.24
N ALA A 69 -2.18 10.43 -23.42
CA ALA A 69 -0.95 11.20 -23.27
C ALA A 69 0.13 10.50 -22.42
N GLY A 70 -0.16 9.31 -21.87
CA GLY A 70 0.79 8.51 -21.10
C GLY A 70 0.61 8.59 -19.58
N GLU A 71 -0.32 9.40 -19.06
CA GLU A 71 -0.56 9.46 -17.62
C GLU A 71 -1.00 8.08 -17.08
N PRO A 72 -0.49 7.64 -15.91
CA PRO A 72 -0.94 6.41 -15.26
C PRO A 72 -2.46 6.40 -15.08
N LEU A 73 -3.11 5.28 -15.40
CA LEU A 73 -4.55 5.15 -15.31
C LEU A 73 -5.07 5.54 -13.93
N GLU A 74 -4.38 5.13 -12.87
CA GLU A 74 -4.78 5.37 -11.49
C GLU A 74 -4.73 6.86 -11.15
N HIS A 75 -3.77 7.63 -11.70
CA HIS A 75 -3.77 9.09 -11.59
C HIS A 75 -4.87 9.75 -12.42
N VAL A 76 -5.26 9.13 -13.54
CA VAL A 76 -6.42 9.57 -14.34
C VAL A 76 -7.72 9.37 -13.56
N LEU A 77 -7.90 8.19 -12.96
CA LEU A 77 -9.07 7.79 -12.17
C LEU A 77 -9.11 8.46 -10.78
N GLY A 78 -7.95 8.85 -10.24
CA GLY A 78 -7.80 9.36 -8.88
C GLY A 78 -7.80 8.26 -7.79
N TRP A 79 -7.76 6.98 -8.19
CA TRP A 79 -7.72 5.85 -7.28
C TRP A 79 -7.09 4.60 -7.91
N VAL A 80 -6.65 3.67 -7.06
CA VAL A 80 -6.14 2.35 -7.41
C VAL A 80 -6.90 1.26 -6.65
N ALA A 81 -7.22 0.14 -7.30
CA ALA A 81 -7.68 -1.05 -6.61
C ALA A 81 -6.47 -1.79 -6.03
N PHE A 82 -6.40 -1.93 -4.71
CA PHE A 82 -5.30 -2.63 -4.04
C PHE A 82 -5.83 -3.37 -2.81
N ALA A 83 -5.50 -4.67 -2.70
CA ALA A 83 -5.92 -5.54 -1.62
C ALA A 83 -7.45 -5.50 -1.36
N GLY A 84 -8.24 -5.60 -2.44
CA GLY A 84 -9.70 -5.62 -2.38
C GLY A 84 -10.39 -4.28 -2.10
N ARG A 85 -9.66 -3.16 -2.07
CA ARG A 85 -10.19 -1.82 -1.76
C ARG A 85 -9.73 -0.76 -2.76
N ARG A 86 -10.48 0.33 -2.88
CA ARG A 86 -10.10 1.51 -3.67
C ARG A 86 -9.37 2.51 -2.77
N TRP A 87 -8.13 2.82 -3.10
CA TRP A 87 -7.32 3.82 -2.41
C TRP A 87 -7.16 5.03 -3.30
N ALA A 88 -7.44 6.23 -2.78
CA ALA A 88 -7.20 7.45 -3.52
C ALA A 88 -5.70 7.58 -3.84
N VAL A 89 -5.40 8.02 -5.05
CA VAL A 89 -4.06 8.43 -5.47
C VAL A 89 -4.14 9.80 -6.13
N ALA A 90 -3.05 10.56 -6.07
CA ALA A 90 -2.96 11.88 -6.68
C ALA A 90 -1.75 11.94 -7.61
N PRO A 91 -1.72 12.88 -8.58
CA PRO A 91 -0.52 13.16 -9.34
C PRO A 91 0.68 13.41 -8.42
N GLY A 92 1.83 12.83 -8.76
CA GLY A 92 3.03 12.90 -7.93
C GLY A 92 3.05 11.95 -6.74
N VAL A 93 2.06 11.06 -6.58
CA VAL A 93 2.09 9.99 -5.57
C VAL A 93 2.35 8.65 -6.27
N PHE A 94 3.26 7.85 -5.71
CA PHE A 94 3.51 6.49 -6.18
C PHE A 94 2.21 5.67 -6.23
N VAL A 95 1.99 4.95 -7.33
CA VAL A 95 0.81 4.10 -7.49
C VAL A 95 1.08 2.73 -6.84
N PRO A 96 0.33 2.30 -5.82
CA PRO A 96 0.46 0.97 -5.21
C PRO A 96 0.44 -0.15 -6.25
N ARG A 97 1.43 -1.03 -6.21
CA ARG A 97 1.60 -2.12 -7.18
C ARG A 97 0.83 -3.36 -6.76
N GLN A 98 0.25 -4.08 -7.71
CA GLN A 98 -0.49 -5.32 -7.41
C GLN A 98 0.38 -6.39 -6.76
N ARG A 99 1.66 -6.48 -7.15
CA ARG A 99 2.64 -7.39 -6.52
C ARG A 99 2.78 -7.18 -5.01
N SER A 100 2.53 -5.96 -4.53
CA SER A 100 2.66 -5.63 -3.11
C SER A 100 1.53 -6.14 -2.23
N GLN A 101 0.52 -6.78 -2.82
CA GLN A 101 -0.48 -7.53 -2.06
C GLN A 101 0.14 -8.72 -1.31
N HIS A 102 1.23 -9.30 -1.83
CA HIS A 102 1.94 -10.37 -1.13
C HIS A 102 2.56 -9.87 0.20
N LEU A 103 3.05 -8.63 0.23
CA LEU A 103 3.54 -7.99 1.46
C LEU A 103 2.41 -7.84 2.49
N VAL A 104 1.21 -7.43 2.07
CA VAL A 104 0.02 -7.37 2.94
C VAL A 104 -0.29 -8.75 3.55
N ALA A 105 -0.28 -9.80 2.72
CA ALA A 105 -0.55 -11.16 3.18
C ALA A 105 0.47 -11.64 4.22
N GLU A 106 1.77 -11.42 3.98
CA GLU A 106 2.82 -11.77 4.93
C GLU A 106 2.76 -10.92 6.21
N ALA A 107 2.36 -9.65 6.12
CA ALA A 107 2.19 -8.78 7.28
C ALA A 107 1.08 -9.28 8.20
N LEU A 108 -0.05 -9.71 7.64
CA LEU A 108 -1.14 -10.32 8.40
C LEU A 108 -0.73 -11.67 9.02
N ARG A 109 0.04 -12.51 8.30
CA ARG A 109 0.60 -13.75 8.85
C ARG A 109 1.52 -13.48 10.04
N ALA A 110 2.39 -12.47 9.92
CA ALA A 110 3.29 -12.04 10.99
C ALA A 110 2.51 -11.49 12.20
N ALA A 111 1.48 -10.66 11.97
CA ALA A 111 0.62 -10.13 13.02
C ALA A 111 -0.05 -11.25 13.83
N ARG A 112 -0.69 -12.22 13.16
CA ARG A 112 -1.36 -13.36 13.82
C ARG A 112 -0.37 -14.19 14.62
N SER A 113 0.79 -14.52 14.03
CA SER A 113 1.85 -15.28 14.70
C SER A 113 2.38 -14.55 15.95
N GLY A 114 2.54 -13.23 15.86
CA GLY A 114 2.98 -12.40 16.97
C GLY A 114 1.96 -12.33 18.10
N VAL A 115 0.67 -12.22 17.76
CA VAL A 115 -0.45 -12.28 18.71
C VAL A 115 -0.48 -13.64 19.41
N ASP A 116 -0.38 -14.75 18.69
CA ASP A 116 -0.39 -16.08 19.30
C ASP A 116 0.80 -16.30 20.25
N ALA A 117 1.99 -15.84 19.85
CA ALA A 117 3.19 -15.88 20.67
C ALA A 117 3.05 -15.05 21.96
N ALA A 118 2.43 -13.86 21.88
CA ALA A 118 2.20 -13.00 23.03
C ALA A 118 1.20 -13.59 24.04
N HIS A 119 0.22 -14.38 23.56
CA HIS A 119 -0.77 -15.07 24.39
C HIS A 119 -0.28 -16.42 24.95
N GLY A 120 0.98 -16.80 24.72
CA GLY A 120 1.52 -18.10 25.14
C GLY A 120 0.86 -19.31 24.45
N ARG A 121 0.09 -19.07 23.37
CA ARG A 121 -0.53 -20.13 22.57
C ARG A 121 0.51 -20.66 21.58
N ALA A 122 1.31 -21.62 22.04
CA ALA A 122 2.17 -22.37 21.13
C ALA A 122 1.31 -23.11 20.09
N ALA A 123 1.71 -23.04 18.82
CA ALA A 123 1.10 -23.83 17.76
C ALA A 123 1.21 -25.32 18.10
N GLY A 124 0.11 -25.94 18.57
CA GLY A 124 0.04 -27.37 18.84
C GLY A 124 -0.67 -27.85 20.11
N SER A 125 -1.21 -27.00 20.99
CA SER A 125 -1.93 -27.48 22.17
C SER A 125 -3.45 -27.51 21.94
N ALA A 126 -3.95 -28.66 21.47
CA ALA A 126 -5.36 -29.02 21.59
C ALA A 126 -5.67 -29.39 23.04
N CYS A 127 -5.84 -28.40 23.90
CA CYS A 127 -6.37 -28.60 25.26
C CYS A 127 -7.68 -27.83 25.38
N ALA A 128 -8.79 -28.57 25.28
CA ALA A 128 -10.13 -28.07 25.56
C ALA A 128 -10.17 -27.40 26.94
N HIS A 129 -10.47 -26.10 26.97
CA HIS A 129 -10.80 -25.40 28.21
C HIS A 129 -12.23 -24.86 28.09
N THR A 130 -13.15 -25.55 28.77
CA THR A 130 -14.43 -25.00 29.20
C THR A 130 -14.16 -23.98 30.30
N GLY A 131 -14.18 -22.70 29.94
CA GLY A 131 -14.01 -21.59 30.87
C GLY A 131 -14.54 -20.30 30.27
N SER A 132 -15.80 -19.99 30.58
CA SER A 132 -16.48 -18.73 30.24
C SER A 132 -15.91 -17.57 31.07
N ALA A 133 -14.71 -17.10 30.71
CA ALA A 133 -14.28 -15.74 31.04
C ALA A 133 -14.58 -14.87 29.82
N ALA A 134 -15.27 -13.74 30.01
CA ALA A 134 -15.42 -12.75 28.96
C ALA A 134 -14.03 -12.43 28.39
N PRO A 135 -13.83 -12.45 27.06
CA PRO A 135 -12.50 -12.26 26.49
C PRO A 135 -11.97 -10.92 26.99
N GLU A 136 -10.85 -10.96 27.71
CA GLU A 136 -10.06 -9.78 28.02
C GLU A 136 -9.82 -9.08 26.69
N ARG A 137 -10.27 -7.82 26.57
CA ARG A 137 -10.22 -7.11 25.28
C ARG A 137 -8.77 -7.13 24.79
N ALA A 138 -8.54 -7.85 23.70
CA ALA A 138 -7.22 -7.97 23.12
C ALA A 138 -6.68 -6.57 22.84
N ARG A 139 -5.44 -6.30 23.23
CA ARG A 139 -4.81 -5.00 22.94
C ARG A 139 -4.82 -4.76 21.43
N PRO A 140 -4.92 -3.50 20.97
CA PRO A 140 -4.89 -3.20 19.55
C PRO A 140 -3.55 -3.61 18.92
N LEU A 141 -3.61 -4.06 17.67
CA LEU A 141 -2.43 -4.28 16.83
C LEU A 141 -1.81 -2.92 16.48
N VAL A 142 -0.53 -2.74 16.78
CA VAL A 142 0.19 -1.51 16.45
C VAL A 142 0.90 -1.68 15.11
N VAL A 143 0.42 -0.96 14.09
CA VAL A 143 0.96 -0.97 12.73
C VAL A 143 1.66 0.34 12.44
N VAL A 144 2.89 0.26 11.92
CA VAL A 144 3.64 1.40 11.38
C VAL A 144 3.92 1.17 9.90
N ASP A 145 3.61 2.15 9.07
CA ASP A 145 3.89 2.17 7.63
C ASP A 145 4.91 3.27 7.33
N LEU A 146 6.16 2.89 7.05
CA LEU A 146 7.24 3.81 6.68
C LEU A 146 7.36 3.89 5.16
N CYS A 147 7.57 5.09 4.62
CA CYS A 147 7.48 5.37 3.18
C CYS A 147 6.07 5.05 2.66
N CYS A 148 5.05 5.56 3.35
CA CYS A 148 3.69 5.08 3.18
C CYS A 148 3.06 5.43 1.82
N GLY A 149 3.61 6.38 1.06
CA GLY A 149 3.05 6.84 -0.20
C GLY A 149 1.60 7.31 -0.02
N SER A 150 0.66 6.66 -0.73
CA SER A 150 -0.78 6.88 -0.57
C SER A 150 -1.39 6.27 0.69
N GLY A 151 -0.61 5.59 1.54
CA GLY A 151 -1.07 4.87 2.73
C GLY A 151 -1.74 3.53 2.45
N ALA A 152 -1.76 3.07 1.19
CA ALA A 152 -2.50 1.87 0.80
C ALA A 152 -1.97 0.59 1.46
N LEU A 153 -0.65 0.50 1.70
CA LEU A 153 -0.02 -0.70 2.27
C LEU A 153 -0.43 -0.91 3.74
N GLY A 154 -0.13 0.07 4.60
CA GLY A 154 -0.54 0.04 6.01
C GLY A 154 -2.06 0.05 6.17
N GLY A 155 -2.76 0.78 5.31
CA GLY A 155 -4.22 0.80 5.28
C GLY A 155 -4.84 -0.56 4.95
N ALA A 156 -4.26 -1.32 4.01
CA ALA A 156 -4.74 -2.66 3.66
C ALA A 156 -4.55 -3.65 4.81
N VAL A 157 -3.38 -3.63 5.47
CA VAL A 157 -3.12 -4.44 6.66
C VAL A 157 -4.12 -4.10 7.77
N ALA A 158 -4.28 -2.82 8.08
CA ALA A 158 -5.20 -2.36 9.13
C ALA A 158 -6.66 -2.71 8.82
N SER A 159 -7.08 -2.56 7.57
CA SER A 159 -8.46 -2.88 7.16
C SER A 159 -8.75 -4.37 7.28
N ALA A 160 -7.87 -5.22 6.75
CA ALA A 160 -8.05 -6.67 6.83
C ALA A 160 -8.05 -7.17 8.29
N TRP A 161 -7.22 -6.59 9.16
CA TRP A 161 -7.25 -6.91 10.59
C TRP A 161 -8.56 -6.52 11.27
N ARG A 162 -9.14 -5.35 10.91
CA ARG A 162 -10.45 -4.91 11.43
C ARG A 162 -11.60 -5.73 10.89
N ASP A 163 -11.53 -6.18 9.64
CA ASP A 163 -12.53 -7.07 9.04
C ASP A 163 -12.63 -8.41 9.81
N ASP A 164 -11.52 -8.87 10.40
CA ASP A 164 -11.45 -10.02 11.29
C ASP A 164 -11.87 -9.71 12.75
N GLY A 165 -12.34 -8.49 13.03
CA GLY A 165 -12.80 -8.04 14.35
C GLY A 165 -11.69 -7.56 15.30
N GLY A 166 -10.47 -7.37 14.82
CA GLY A 166 -9.34 -6.88 15.62
C GLY A 166 -9.26 -5.35 15.68
N ASP A 167 -8.90 -4.82 16.85
CA ASP A 167 -8.57 -3.39 16.99
C ASP A 167 -7.17 -3.10 16.44
N VAL A 168 -6.99 -1.92 15.84
CA VAL A 168 -5.72 -1.49 15.22
C VAL A 168 -5.40 -0.03 15.55
N VAL A 169 -4.13 0.26 15.77
CA VAL A 169 -3.56 1.60 15.82
C VAL A 169 -2.56 1.72 14.67
N LEU A 170 -2.85 2.59 13.70
CA LEU A 170 -2.05 2.77 12.50
C LEU A 170 -1.33 4.12 12.53
N HIS A 171 0.00 4.09 12.38
CA HIS A 171 0.83 5.26 12.13
C HIS A 171 1.48 5.14 10.76
N ALA A 172 1.46 6.20 9.98
CA ALA A 172 2.06 6.25 8.65
C ALA A 172 3.01 7.44 8.54
N VAL A 173 4.15 7.25 7.89
CA VAL A 173 5.13 8.31 7.64
C VAL A 173 5.61 8.27 6.20
N ASP A 174 5.69 9.43 5.59
CA ASP A 174 6.37 9.62 4.31
C ASP A 174 7.16 10.94 4.33
N LEU A 175 8.23 10.99 3.52
CA LEU A 175 9.03 12.19 3.34
C LEU A 175 8.25 13.24 2.53
N ASP A 176 7.40 12.80 1.61
CA ASP A 176 6.71 13.68 0.67
C ASP A 176 5.40 14.24 1.27
N PRO A 177 5.25 15.58 1.38
CA PRO A 177 3.99 16.21 1.80
C PRO A 177 2.81 15.88 0.87
N VAL A 178 3.03 15.68 -0.43
CA VAL A 178 1.98 15.29 -1.40
C VAL A 178 1.48 13.89 -1.10
N ALA A 179 2.40 12.94 -0.87
CA ALA A 179 2.08 11.58 -0.48
C ALA A 179 1.33 11.54 0.85
N THR A 180 1.85 12.21 1.88
CA THR A 180 1.20 12.24 3.21
C THR A 180 -0.18 12.90 3.21
N ALA A 181 -0.41 13.94 2.39
CA ALA A 181 -1.74 14.50 2.21
C ALA A 181 -2.71 13.50 1.56
N CYS A 182 -2.21 12.66 0.64
CA CYS A 182 -2.98 11.57 0.03
C CYS A 182 -3.29 10.46 1.05
N ALA A 183 -2.27 10.00 1.78
CA ALA A 183 -2.41 9.01 2.83
C ALA A 183 -3.37 9.45 3.94
N ALA A 184 -3.34 10.74 4.34
CA ALA A 184 -4.25 11.25 5.37
C ALA A 184 -5.73 11.07 4.98
N ARG A 185 -6.08 11.28 3.71
CA ARG A 185 -7.46 11.05 3.21
C ARG A 185 -7.84 9.58 3.25
N ASN A 186 -6.92 8.71 2.82
CA ASN A 186 -7.15 7.27 2.77
C ASN A 186 -7.26 6.64 4.17
N LEU A 187 -6.47 7.14 5.13
CA LEU A 187 -6.33 6.54 6.46
C LEU A 187 -7.26 7.17 7.51
N ALA A 188 -7.86 8.34 7.25
CA ALA A 188 -8.81 8.97 8.16
C ALA A 188 -9.99 8.07 8.55
N PRO A 189 -10.66 7.31 7.64
CA PRO A 189 -11.71 6.38 8.02
C PRO A 189 -11.25 5.24 8.95
N LEU A 190 -9.96 4.94 8.93
CA LEU A 190 -9.33 3.93 9.78
C LEU A 190 -8.84 4.50 11.12
N GLY A 191 -8.92 5.82 11.34
CA GLY A 191 -8.31 6.50 12.48
C GLY A 191 -6.77 6.52 12.42
N GLY A 192 -6.17 6.28 11.25
CA GLY A 192 -4.73 6.26 11.07
C GLY A 192 -4.12 7.65 11.17
N VAL A 193 -2.94 7.75 11.80
CA VAL A 193 -2.24 9.02 12.00
C VAL A 193 -1.06 9.13 11.06
N VAL A 194 -1.16 10.05 10.10
CA VAL A 194 -0.13 10.30 9.07
C VAL A 194 0.76 11.47 9.49
N ARG A 195 2.07 11.36 9.26
CA ARG A 195 3.04 12.43 9.54
C ARG A 195 4.02 12.57 8.38
N THR A 196 4.35 13.81 8.04
CA THR A 196 5.41 14.10 7.06
C THR A 196 6.76 14.17 7.77
N GLY A 197 7.77 13.46 7.27
CA GLY A 197 9.12 13.50 7.81
C GLY A 197 9.99 12.34 7.36
N ASP A 198 11.26 12.41 7.71
CA ASP A 198 12.25 11.39 7.35
C ASP A 198 12.11 10.15 8.27
N LEU A 199 11.64 9.05 7.69
CA LEU A 199 11.50 7.74 8.31
C LEU A 199 10.82 7.78 9.69
N ASP A 200 11.58 7.58 10.77
CA ASP A 200 11.03 7.46 12.11
C ASP A 200 11.16 8.74 12.96
N ALA A 201 11.74 9.80 12.40
CA ALA A 201 11.88 11.08 13.08
C ALA A 201 10.55 11.66 13.62
N PRO A 202 9.42 11.59 12.90
CA PRO A 202 8.15 12.11 13.41
C PRO A 202 7.36 11.11 14.26
N LEU A 203 7.83 9.87 14.44
CA LEU A 203 7.10 8.87 15.22
C LEU A 203 7.11 9.20 16.71
N PRO A 204 5.98 9.03 17.42
CA PRO A 204 5.92 9.29 18.85
C PRO A 204 6.79 8.30 19.64
N PRO A 205 7.63 8.77 20.59
CA PRO A 205 8.51 7.91 21.39
C PRO A 205 7.81 6.76 22.14
N ALA A 206 6.50 6.90 22.40
CA ALA A 206 5.68 5.89 23.05
C ALA A 206 5.53 4.59 22.24
N LEU A 207 5.81 4.59 20.92
CA LEU A 207 5.76 3.39 20.10
C LEU A 207 7.04 2.53 20.20
N ARG A 208 8.10 3.01 20.87
CA ARG A 208 9.35 2.26 20.98
C ARG A 208 9.11 0.94 21.71
N GLY A 209 9.51 -0.16 21.07
CA GLY A 209 9.29 -1.51 21.59
C GLY A 209 7.83 -1.97 21.58
N ALA A 210 6.93 -1.28 20.88
CA ALA A 210 5.49 -1.57 20.88
C ALA A 210 4.92 -1.89 19.48
N VAL A 211 5.72 -1.77 18.42
CA VAL A 211 5.25 -1.98 17.04
C VAL A 211 5.14 -3.48 16.73
N ASP A 212 3.94 -3.96 16.46
CA ASP A 212 3.69 -5.35 16.11
C ASP A 212 4.01 -5.64 14.64
N VAL A 213 3.66 -4.69 13.76
CA VAL A 213 3.91 -4.78 12.33
C VAL A 213 4.49 -3.45 11.86
N LEU A 214 5.72 -3.48 11.35
CA LEU A 214 6.33 -2.39 10.63
C LEU A 214 6.41 -2.78 9.16
N VAL A 215 5.55 -2.20 8.31
CA VAL A 215 5.65 -2.35 6.86
C VAL A 215 6.44 -1.19 6.28
N CYS A 216 7.19 -1.45 5.21
CA CYS A 216 7.89 -0.42 4.48
C CYS A 216 8.03 -0.82 3.00
N HIS A 217 7.44 -0.02 2.11
CA HIS A 217 7.73 -0.08 0.69
C HIS A 217 8.70 1.05 0.33
N ALA A 218 9.96 0.87 0.72
CA ALA A 218 11.03 1.81 0.39
C ALA A 218 11.29 1.83 -1.13
N PRO A 219 11.81 2.94 -1.70
CA PRO A 219 12.34 2.91 -3.06
C PRO A 219 13.50 1.90 -3.14
N TYR A 220 13.42 0.98 -4.10
CA TYR A 220 14.42 -0.09 -4.27
C TYR A 220 14.95 -0.27 -5.69
N VAL A 221 14.64 0.66 -6.60
CA VAL A 221 15.19 0.62 -7.96
C VAL A 221 16.61 1.22 -7.93
N PRO A 222 17.63 0.50 -8.40
CA PRO A 222 18.95 1.09 -8.56
C PRO A 222 18.90 2.32 -9.47
N THR A 223 19.61 3.40 -9.14
CA THR A 223 19.58 4.67 -9.90
C THR A 223 19.81 4.45 -11.40
N ALA A 224 20.77 3.58 -11.75
CA ALA A 224 21.11 3.26 -13.13
C ALA A 224 20.01 2.50 -13.89
N ALA A 225 19.09 1.83 -13.17
CA ALA A 225 17.99 1.06 -13.74
C ALA A 225 16.70 1.87 -13.93
N ILE A 226 16.62 3.11 -13.42
CA ILE A 226 15.41 3.96 -13.54
C ILE A 226 15.05 4.21 -15.00
N SER A 227 16.05 4.37 -15.88
CA SER A 227 15.84 4.57 -17.32
C SER A 227 15.18 3.38 -18.02
N LEU A 228 15.21 2.19 -17.40
CA LEU A 228 14.63 0.94 -17.91
C LEU A 228 13.20 0.71 -17.42
N LEU A 229 12.68 1.55 -16.51
CA LEU A 229 11.32 1.45 -16.04
C LEU A 229 10.31 1.79 -17.14
N ALA A 230 9.10 1.25 -17.01
CA ALA A 230 7.97 1.61 -17.86
C ALA A 230 7.83 3.15 -17.91
N PRO A 231 7.56 3.74 -19.09
CA PRO A 231 7.46 5.19 -19.25
C PRO A 231 6.49 5.83 -18.25
N GLU A 232 5.34 5.19 -17.98
CA GLU A 232 4.37 5.74 -17.02
C GLU A 232 4.97 5.95 -15.63
N ALA A 233 5.69 4.95 -15.11
CA ALA A 233 6.36 5.06 -13.82
C ALA A 233 7.53 6.07 -13.87
N ARG A 234 8.36 6.00 -14.92
CA ARG A 234 9.55 6.83 -15.07
C ARG A 234 9.23 8.33 -15.22
N GLU A 235 8.12 8.66 -15.86
CA GLU A 235 7.77 10.04 -16.25
C GLU A 235 6.74 10.70 -15.33
N HIS A 236 5.87 9.91 -14.66
CA HIS A 236 4.77 10.45 -13.86
C HIS A 236 4.85 10.15 -12.36
N GLU A 237 5.70 9.21 -11.92
CA GLU A 237 5.92 8.97 -10.50
C GLU A 237 7.14 9.73 -9.99
N PRO A 238 7.12 10.19 -8.73
CA PRO A 238 8.23 10.96 -8.19
C PRO A 238 9.49 10.09 -8.10
N SER A 239 10.62 10.62 -8.58
CA SER A 239 11.90 9.90 -8.60
C SER A 239 12.31 9.37 -7.23
N HIS A 240 12.06 10.13 -6.16
CA HIS A 240 12.40 9.75 -4.79
C HIS A 240 11.58 8.55 -4.27
N ALA A 241 10.46 8.19 -4.91
CA ALA A 241 9.70 6.98 -4.59
C ALA A 241 10.16 5.75 -5.38
N LEU A 242 11.10 5.92 -6.32
CA LEU A 242 11.65 4.86 -7.16
C LEU A 242 13.12 4.60 -6.83
N ASP A 243 13.92 5.68 -6.77
CA ASP A 243 15.37 5.65 -6.64
C ASP A 243 15.83 5.22 -5.24
N GLY A 244 16.32 3.99 -5.15
CA GLY A 244 16.90 3.44 -3.92
C GLY A 244 18.42 3.63 -3.84
N GLY A 245 19.02 4.44 -4.71
CA GLY A 245 20.46 4.66 -4.76
C GLY A 245 21.20 3.65 -5.64
N ALA A 246 22.52 3.54 -5.48
CA ALA A 246 23.38 2.81 -6.40
C ALA A 246 22.99 1.33 -6.59
N ASP A 247 22.54 0.68 -5.53
CA ASP A 247 22.09 -0.73 -5.53
C ASP A 247 20.63 -0.89 -5.07
N GLY A 248 19.89 0.21 -4.94
CA GLY A 248 18.49 0.20 -4.54
C GLY A 248 18.27 -0.02 -3.04
N LEU A 249 19.28 0.07 -2.16
CA LEU A 249 19.11 -0.27 -0.74
C LEU A 249 19.33 0.91 0.23
N ASP A 250 19.52 2.14 -0.24
CA ASP A 250 19.91 3.27 0.62
C ASP A 250 18.89 3.58 1.72
N ILE A 251 17.61 3.66 1.36
CA ILE A 251 16.54 3.89 2.35
C ILE A 251 16.35 2.63 3.21
N LEU A 252 16.39 1.45 2.61
CA LEU A 252 16.15 0.20 3.31
C LEU A 252 17.25 -0.10 4.36
N ARG A 253 18.51 0.25 4.11
CA ARG A 253 19.60 0.21 5.09
C ARG A 253 19.25 0.97 6.37
N ARG A 254 18.71 2.18 6.21
CA ARG A 254 18.31 3.04 7.33
C ARG A 254 17.12 2.45 8.09
N VAL A 255 16.12 1.93 7.36
CA VAL A 255 14.94 1.25 7.94
C VAL A 255 15.34 0.01 8.75
N ILE A 256 16.25 -0.82 8.21
CA ILE A 256 16.74 -2.01 8.91
C ILE A 256 17.47 -1.62 10.20
N ALA A 257 18.31 -0.58 10.16
CA ALA A 257 19.06 -0.12 11.33
C ALA A 257 18.16 0.41 12.46
N LEU A 258 17.07 1.10 12.12
CA LEU A 258 16.15 1.66 13.12
C LEU A 258 15.09 0.67 13.63
N ALA A 259 14.74 -0.37 12.87
CA ALA A 259 13.64 -1.27 13.21
C ALA A 259 13.73 -1.91 14.61
N PRO A 260 14.90 -2.39 15.08
CA PRO A 260 15.04 -2.95 16.44
C PRO A 260 14.74 -1.96 17.57
N ARG A 261 14.64 -0.65 17.33
CA ARG A 261 14.20 0.33 18.34
C ARG A 261 12.68 0.34 18.53
N TRP A 262 11.93 -0.04 17.50
CA TRP A 262 10.48 0.13 17.44
C TRP A 262 9.71 -1.17 17.63
N LEU A 263 10.23 -2.27 17.09
CA LEU A 263 9.52 -3.56 17.11
C LEU A 263 9.24 -4.05 18.54
N ALA A 264 8.03 -4.56 18.78
CA ALA A 264 7.72 -5.38 19.94
C ALA A 264 8.59 -6.64 19.98
N SER A 265 8.57 -7.37 21.10
CA SER A 265 9.30 -8.64 21.23
C SER A 265 8.85 -9.68 20.19
N SER A 266 7.56 -9.68 19.87
CA SER A 266 6.92 -10.51 18.82
C SER A 266 6.69 -9.75 17.50
N GLY A 267 7.20 -8.53 17.37
CA GLY A 267 6.96 -7.67 16.22
C GLY A 267 7.81 -8.07 15.00
N ALA A 268 7.33 -7.68 13.82
CA ALA A 268 8.00 -7.93 12.55
C ALA A 268 8.15 -6.67 11.69
N LEU A 269 9.31 -6.55 11.04
CA LEU A 269 9.55 -5.66 9.91
C LEU A 269 9.25 -6.42 8.60
N LEU A 270 8.51 -5.83 7.68
CA LEU A 270 8.25 -6.36 6.34
C LEU A 270 8.54 -5.34 5.25
N PHE A 271 9.22 -5.78 4.20
CA PHE A 271 9.53 -4.97 3.03
C PHE A 271 9.68 -5.84 1.78
N GLU A 272 9.61 -5.18 0.62
CA GLU A 272 9.82 -5.77 -0.71
C GLU A 272 11.25 -5.54 -1.21
N LEU A 273 11.70 -6.42 -2.10
CA LEU A 273 12.98 -6.34 -2.81
C LEU A 273 12.78 -6.54 -4.32
N GLY A 274 13.70 -6.01 -5.11
CA GLY A 274 13.71 -6.10 -6.57
C GLY A 274 14.41 -7.34 -7.13
N ASP A 275 15.46 -7.84 -6.47
CA ASP A 275 16.27 -8.96 -7.01
C ASP A 275 17.00 -9.79 -5.95
N ASP A 276 17.66 -10.86 -6.41
CA ASP A 276 18.41 -11.80 -5.58
C ASP A 276 19.69 -11.20 -4.95
N GLY A 277 20.31 -10.21 -5.59
CA GLY A 277 21.46 -9.49 -5.05
C GLY A 277 21.06 -8.70 -3.81
N GLN A 278 19.90 -8.03 -3.87
CA GLN A 278 19.33 -7.32 -2.74
C GLN A 278 18.97 -8.24 -1.56
N ILE A 279 18.53 -9.48 -1.84
CA ILE A 279 18.28 -10.48 -0.78
C ILE A 279 19.56 -10.80 -0.01
N ALA A 280 20.67 -11.00 -0.72
CA ALA A 280 21.95 -11.35 -0.10
C ALA A 280 22.48 -10.22 0.79
N GLU A 281 22.40 -8.98 0.32
CA GLU A 281 22.87 -7.83 1.09
C GLU A 281 21.99 -7.52 2.31
N THR A 282 20.66 -7.51 2.12
CA THR A 282 19.74 -7.31 3.25
C THR A 282 19.82 -8.43 4.29
N ALA A 283 20.20 -9.66 3.90
CA ALA A 283 20.49 -10.72 4.86
C ALA A 283 21.62 -10.33 5.83
N ARG A 284 22.70 -9.72 5.33
CA ARG A 284 23.82 -9.26 6.17
C ARG A 284 23.40 -8.11 7.07
N LEU A 285 22.68 -7.14 6.52
CA LEU A 285 22.18 -5.97 7.26
C LEU A 285 21.23 -6.38 8.40
N LEU A 286 20.30 -7.30 8.13
CA LEU A 286 19.36 -7.80 9.13
C LEU A 286 20.08 -8.57 10.24
N ALA A 287 21.05 -9.43 9.89
CA ALA A 287 21.83 -10.15 10.88
C ALA A 287 22.64 -9.20 11.79
N ALA A 288 23.25 -8.16 11.20
CA ALA A 288 23.95 -7.12 11.96
C ALA A 288 23.02 -6.32 12.89
N ALA A 289 21.75 -6.15 12.50
CA ALA A 289 20.70 -5.52 13.31
C ALA A 289 20.07 -6.45 14.37
N GLY A 290 20.54 -7.71 14.51
CA GLY A 290 19.98 -8.69 15.45
C GLY A 290 18.61 -9.24 15.02
N LEU A 291 18.30 -9.17 13.73
CA LEU A 291 17.05 -9.64 13.15
C LEU A 291 17.27 -10.95 12.37
N ARG A 292 16.35 -11.89 12.52
CA ARG A 292 16.25 -13.09 11.68
C ARG A 292 15.31 -12.79 10.53
N ARG A 293 15.64 -13.30 9.33
CA ARG A 293 14.80 -13.13 8.15
C ARG A 293 14.12 -14.42 7.73
N ARG A 294 12.93 -14.28 7.16
CA ARG A 294 12.27 -15.25 6.28
C ARG A 294 11.98 -14.54 4.96
N VAL A 295 12.28 -15.20 3.85
CA VAL A 295 12.01 -14.67 2.51
C VAL A 295 10.91 -15.51 1.90
N THR A 296 9.89 -14.85 1.36
CA THR A 296 8.84 -15.49 0.58
C THR A 296 8.84 -14.90 -0.81
N ARG A 297 8.51 -15.74 -1.79
CA ARG A 297 8.33 -15.34 -3.19
C ARG A 297 6.92 -15.69 -3.59
N ASP A 298 6.31 -14.80 -4.35
CA ASP A 298 5.09 -15.09 -5.08
C ASP A 298 5.44 -15.28 -6.55
N GLU A 299 5.20 -16.49 -7.08
CA GLU A 299 5.59 -16.84 -8.45
C GLU A 299 4.74 -16.11 -9.49
N GLU A 300 3.49 -15.78 -9.16
CA GLU A 300 2.56 -15.12 -10.08
C GLU A 300 2.92 -13.63 -10.27
N SER A 301 3.17 -12.90 -9.18
CA SER A 301 3.51 -11.48 -9.23
C SER A 301 5.01 -11.17 -9.23
N ALA A 302 5.86 -12.20 -9.12
CA ALA A 302 7.30 -12.11 -8.89
C ALA A 302 7.69 -11.28 -7.64
N ALA A 303 6.76 -11.09 -6.68
CA ALA A 303 7.03 -10.35 -5.47
C ALA A 303 8.03 -11.09 -4.58
N ILE A 304 9.05 -10.38 -4.07
CA ILE A 304 10.01 -10.89 -3.09
C ILE A 304 9.77 -10.12 -1.80
N VAL A 305 9.25 -10.79 -0.78
CA VAL A 305 8.97 -10.18 0.53
C VAL A 305 9.91 -10.75 1.58
N VAL A 306 10.48 -9.85 2.38
CA VAL A 306 11.28 -10.21 3.55
C VAL A 306 10.48 -9.91 4.80
N THR A 307 10.27 -10.93 5.64
CA THR A 307 9.81 -10.77 7.01
C THR A 307 11.00 -10.88 7.95
N ALA A 308 11.24 -9.84 8.74
CA ALA A 308 12.33 -9.76 9.70
C ALA A 308 11.80 -9.65 11.14
N THR A 309 12.23 -10.54 12.03
CA THR A 309 11.83 -10.57 13.44
C THR A 309 13.04 -10.60 14.35
N ARG A 310 12.87 -10.23 15.63
CA ARG A 310 13.96 -10.32 16.61
C ARG A 310 14.47 -11.76 16.75
N ALA A 311 15.78 -11.93 16.80
CA ALA A 311 16.34 -13.20 17.23
C ALA A 311 15.92 -13.46 18.69
N ARG A 312 15.37 -14.64 18.98
CA ARG A 312 15.17 -15.05 20.38
C ARG A 312 16.54 -15.08 21.08
N PRO A 313 16.64 -14.56 22.33
CA PRO A 313 17.82 -14.80 23.15
C PRO A 313 18.09 -16.30 23.23
N VAL A 314 19.35 -16.69 23.05
CA VAL A 314 19.82 -18.06 23.31
C VAL A 314 19.89 -18.26 24.82
#